data_AF-A0A3S9T236-F1
#
_entry.id   AF-A0A3S9T236-F1
#
_cell.length_a   1.000
_cell.length_b   1.000
_cell.length_c   1.000
_cell.angle_alpha   90.00
_cell.angle_beta   90.00
_cell.angle_gamma   90.00
#
_symmetry.space_group_name_H-M   'P 1'
#
loop_
_entity.id
_entity.type
_entity.pdbx_description
1 polymer ?
#
loop_
_entity_poly.entity_id
_entity_poly.type
_entity_poly.pdbx_seq_one_letter_code
_entity_poly.pdbx_strand_id
1 'polypeptide(L)'
;MGNYYLILSNGSLEIVNDFLYICENNDDLLVYSKSGQLSFKKQDVVIYGNGEFWKNIMELFNCIERLIKRQVKDSVTKAIFLGYLMGRIT
;
A
#
# COMPACT_ATOMS: atom_id res chain seq x y z
N MET A 1 16.18 -16.97 -0.82
CA MET A 1 16.47 -15.56 -1.16
C MET A 1 15.16 -14.96 -1.65
N GLY A 2 14.70 -13.91 -0.98
CA GLY A 2 13.40 -13.31 -1.28
C GLY A 2 13.54 -12.15 -2.25
N ASN A 3 12.46 -11.85 -2.96
CA ASN A 3 12.36 -10.62 -3.73
C ASN A 3 12.13 -9.45 -2.78
N TYR A 4 12.72 -8.32 -3.12
CA TYR A 4 12.51 -7.05 -2.44
C TYR A 4 11.84 -6.09 -3.40
N TYR A 5 10.80 -5.41 -2.93
CA TYR A 5 9.97 -4.58 -3.79
C TYR A 5 10.03 -3.14 -3.31
N LEU A 6 10.14 -2.22 -4.27
CA LEU A 6 10.15 -0.78 -4.04
C LEU A 6 9.06 -0.13 -4.90
N ILE A 7 8.21 0.69 -4.29
CA ILE A 7 7.31 1.60 -4.99
C ILE A 7 7.96 2.97 -5.03
N LEU A 8 8.10 3.49 -6.25
CA LEU A 8 8.63 4.82 -6.48
C LEU A 8 7.52 5.88 -6.54
N SER A 9 7.87 7.14 -6.33
CA SER A 9 6.97 8.30 -6.28
C SER A 9 6.28 8.57 -7.62
N ASN A 10 6.88 8.11 -8.72
CA ASN A 10 6.30 8.10 -10.06
C ASN A 10 5.25 6.98 -10.27
N GLY A 11 5.01 6.12 -9.27
CA GLY A 11 4.08 5.00 -9.32
C GLY A 11 4.66 3.71 -9.89
N SER A 12 5.95 3.64 -10.24
CA SER A 12 6.56 2.39 -10.73
C SER A 12 6.90 1.43 -9.59
N LEU A 13 6.71 0.13 -9.85
CA LEU A 13 7.11 -0.95 -8.96
C LEU A 13 8.42 -1.56 -9.47
N GLU A 14 9.48 -1.47 -8.66
CA GLU A 14 10.77 -2.10 -8.90
C GLU A 14 10.91 -3.38 -8.06
N ILE A 15 11.35 -4.46 -8.71
CA ILE A 15 11.51 -5.78 -8.08
C ILE A 15 12.98 -6.16 -8.13
N VAL A 16 13.59 -6.23 -6.95
CA VAL A 16 14.97 -6.66 -6.78
C VAL A 16 14.99 -8.14 -6.40
N ASN A 17 15.37 -8.97 -7.36
CA ASN A 17 15.59 -10.39 -7.14
C ASN A 17 16.93 -10.60 -6.40
N ASP A 18 17.03 -11.71 -5.66
CA ASP A 18 18.24 -12.05 -4.90
C ASP A 18 18.74 -10.95 -3.95
N PHE A 19 17.79 -10.30 -3.27
CA PHE A 19 18.08 -9.27 -2.26
C PHE A 19 18.97 -9.82 -1.14
N LEU A 20 19.99 -9.02 -0.78
CA LEU A 20 20.90 -9.30 0.33
C LEU A 20 20.62 -8.37 1.51
N TYR A 21 20.81 -7.07 1.30
CA TYR A 21 20.61 -6.06 2.34
C TYR A 21 20.41 -4.67 1.72
N ILE A 22 19.97 -3.74 2.56
CA ILE A 22 19.78 -2.34 2.20
C ILE A 22 20.64 -1.46 3.11
N CYS A 23 21.23 -0.42 2.53
CA CYS A 23 21.94 0.61 3.27
C CYS A 23 21.37 1.98 2.91
N GLU A 24 21.11 2.77 3.93
CA GLU A 24 20.74 4.17 3.75
C GLU A 24 22.00 5.03 3.82
N ASN A 25 22.24 5.84 2.79
CA ASN A 25 23.38 6.75 2.72
C ASN A 25 22.90 8.17 2.40
N ASN A 26 22.87 9.05 3.40
CA ASN A 26 22.37 10.42 3.29
C ASN A 26 21.01 10.48 2.57
N ASP A 27 21.02 10.91 1.30
CA ASP A 27 19.86 11.10 0.43
C ASP A 27 19.52 9.87 -0.44
N ASP A 28 20.37 8.84 -0.43
CA ASP A 28 20.23 7.65 -1.26
C ASP A 28 19.92 6.39 -0.43
N LEU A 29 19.21 5.48 -1.07
CA LEU A 29 18.88 4.13 -0.64
C LEU A 29 19.63 3.16 -1.56
N LEU A 30 20.59 2.43 -1.00
CA LEU A 30 21.41 1.47 -1.72
C LEU A 30 20.89 0.06 -1.46
N VAL A 31 20.44 -0.61 -2.52
CA VAL A 31 19.93 -1.97 -2.48
C VAL A 31 20.99 -2.91 -3.04
N TYR A 32 21.48 -3.83 -2.22
CA TYR A 32 22.45 -4.83 -2.63
C TYR A 32 21.76 -6.15 -2.94
N SER A 33 22.03 -6.66 -4.12
CA SER A 33 21.55 -7.94 -4.64
C SER A 33 22.73 -8.77 -5.13
N LYS A 34 22.51 -10.05 -5.40
CA LYS A 34 23.55 -10.89 -6.04
C LYS A 34 23.97 -10.41 -7.42
N SER A 35 23.08 -9.76 -8.15
CA SER A 35 23.35 -9.24 -9.49
C SER A 35 24.08 -7.89 -9.46
N GLY A 36 24.16 -7.23 -8.31
CA GLY A 36 24.87 -5.97 -8.13
C GLY A 36 24.19 -5.02 -7.15
N GLN A 37 24.54 -3.75 -7.28
CA GLN A 37 24.03 -2.66 -6.45
C GLN A 37 23.10 -1.77 -7.27
N LEU A 38 21.94 -1.46 -6.70
CA LEU A 38 21.00 -0.46 -7.20
C LEU A 38 20.98 0.73 -6.24
N SER A 39 20.85 1.93 -6.79
CA SER A 39 20.77 3.18 -6.02
C SER A 39 19.48 3.90 -6.38
N PHE A 40 18.73 4.27 -5.35
CA PHE A 40 17.50 5.04 -5.48
C PHE A 40 17.60 6.27 -4.57
N LYS A 41 17.07 7.41 -4.99
CA LYS A 41 16.94 8.55 -4.07
C LYS A 41 15.84 8.27 -3.06
N LYS A 42 16.08 8.55 -1.78
CA LYS A 42 15.08 8.33 -0.71
C LYS A 42 13.78 9.06 -0.96
N GLN A 43 13.85 10.29 -1.46
CA GLN A 43 12.68 11.09 -1.85
C GLN A 43 11.82 10.42 -2.92
N ASP A 44 12.41 9.53 -3.73
CA ASP A 44 11.71 8.86 -4.81
C ASP A 44 11.13 7.52 -4.35
N VAL A 45 11.48 7.00 -3.17
CA VAL A 45 10.98 5.71 -2.67
C VAL A 45 9.86 5.95 -1.65
N VAL A 46 8.65 5.48 -1.97
CA VAL A 46 7.47 5.65 -1.12
C VAL A 46 7.33 4.50 -0.13
N ILE A 47 7.50 3.27 -0.61
CA ILE A 47 7.38 2.05 0.20
C ILE A 47 8.42 1.06 -0.30
N TYR A 48 9.15 0.44 0.63
CA TYR A 48 10.08 -0.63 0.32
C TYR A 48 9.94 -1.78 1.32
N GLY A 49 10.18 -3.02 0.89
CA GLY A 49 10.10 -4.17 1.79
C GLY A 49 10.22 -5.52 1.11
N ASN A 50 10.33 -6.56 1.93
CA ASN A 50 10.33 -7.95 1.46
C ASN A 50 8.90 -8.43 1.12
N GLY A 51 8.79 -9.59 0.49
CA GLY A 51 7.48 -10.15 0.13
C GLY A 51 6.50 -10.33 1.29
N GLU A 52 6.99 -10.64 2.50
CA GLU A 52 6.14 -10.79 3.69
C GLU A 52 5.56 -9.44 4.16
N PHE A 53 6.38 -8.39 4.18
CA PHE A 53 5.94 -7.03 4.44
C PHE A 53 4.86 -6.59 3.45
N TRP A 54 5.06 -6.87 2.15
CA TRP A 54 4.09 -6.56 1.11
C TRP A 54 2.78 -7.33 1.27
N LYS A 55 2.84 -8.60 1.69
CA LYS A 55 1.64 -9.37 2.02
C LYS A 55 0.83 -8.70 3.13
N ASN A 56 1.49 -8.29 4.21
CA ASN A 56 0.85 -7.60 5.34
C ASN A 56 0.25 -6.26 4.92
N ILE A 57 0.95 -5.49 4.08
CA ILE A 57 0.45 -4.23 3.52
C ILE A 57 -0.82 -4.46 2.67
N MET A 58 -0.82 -5.47 1.82
CA MET A 58 -1.98 -5.81 0.99
C MET A 58 -3.18 -6.28 1.83
N GLU A 59 -2.93 -7.06 2.89
CA GLU A 59 -3.98 -7.45 3.84
C GLU A 59 -4.57 -6.22 4.57
N LEU A 60 -3.72 -5.27 4.96
CA LEU A 60 -4.16 -4.01 5.57
C LEU A 60 -5.02 -3.18 4.60
N PHE A 61 -4.59 -3.01 3.34
CA PHE A 61 -5.39 -2.32 2.32
C PHE A 61 -6.75 -2.99 2.09
N ASN A 62 -6.78 -4.32 2.01
CA ASN A 62 -8.03 -5.07 1.90
C ASN A 62 -8.95 -4.86 3.12
N CYS A 63 -8.38 -4.76 4.32
CA CYS A 63 -9.14 -4.47 5.54
C CYS A 63 -9.75 -3.07 5.50
N ILE A 64 -8.95 -2.06 5.12
CA ILE A 64 -9.42 -0.67 4.97
C ILE A 64 -10.54 -0.58 3.93
N GLU A 65 -10.39 -1.25 2.78
CA GLU A 65 -11.41 -1.27 1.74
C GLU A 65 -12.73 -1.87 2.25
N ARG A 66 -12.67 -2.95 3.02
CA ARG A 66 -13.85 -3.56 3.65
C ARG A 66 -14.53 -2.60 4.64
N LEU A 67 -13.75 -1.88 5.45
CA LEU A 67 -14.29 -0.90 6.40
C LEU A 67 -14.99 0.26 5.68
N ILE A 68 -14.37 0.82 4.63
CA ILE A 68 -14.96 1.88 3.81
C ILE A 68 -16.27 1.39 3.18
N LYS A 69 -16.27 0.20 2.56
CA LYS A 69 -17.49 -0.38 1.96
C LYS A 69 -18.60 -0.55 2.99
N ARG A 70 -18.28 -0.98 4.20
CA ARG A 70 -19.24 -1.12 5.30
C ARG A 70 -19.81 0.23 5.73
N GLN A 71 -18.95 1.24 5.92
CA GLN A 71 -19.38 2.58 6.32
C GLN A 71 -20.29 3.23 5.27
N VAL A 72 -19.96 3.07 3.98
CA VAL A 72 -20.80 3.54 2.88
C VAL A 72 -22.16 2.85 2.91
N LYS A 73 -22.19 1.52 3.08
CA LYS A 73 -23.43 0.75 3.18
C LYS A 73 -24.31 1.19 4.36
N ASP A 74 -23.73 1.41 5.52
CA ASP A 74 -24.46 1.87 6.71
C ASP A 74 -25.05 3.27 6.49
N SER A 75 -24.30 4.16 5.85
CA SER A 75 -24.74 5.52 5.51
C SER A 75 -25.91 5.50 4.52
N VAL A 76 -25.82 4.69 3.47
CA VAL A 76 -26.90 4.53 2.47
C VAL A 76 -28.16 3.94 3.12
N THR A 77 -28.00 2.95 4.00
CA THR A 77 -29.14 2.31 4.70
C THR A 77 -29.87 3.32 5.61
N LYS A 78 -29.12 4.17 6.34
CA LYS A 78 -29.69 5.25 7.15
C LYS A 78 -30.43 6.29 6.28
N ALA A 79 -29.86 6.67 5.14
CA ALA A 79 -30.49 7.61 4.21
C ALA A 79 -31.81 7.05 3.63
N ILE A 80 -31.84 5.78 3.25
CA ILE A 80 -33.06 5.09 2.78
C ILE A 80 -34.12 5.06 3.89
N PHE A 81 -33.73 4.72 5.11
CA PHE A 81 -34.65 4.68 6.25
C PHE A 81 -35.25 6.06 6.58
N LEU A 82 -34.43 7.11 6.56
CA LEU A 82 -34.90 8.49 6.75
C LEU A 82 -35.82 8.93 5.61
N GLY A 83 -35.48 8.62 4.35
CA GLY A 83 -36.33 8.90 3.19
C GLY A 83 -37.68 8.20 3.28
N TYR A 84 -37.70 6.93 3.74
CA TYR A 84 -38.92 6.16 3.96
C TYR A 84 -39.80 6.75 5.07
N LEU A 85 -39.20 7.16 6.20
CA LEU A 85 -39.92 7.83 7.29
C LEU A 85 -40.52 9.16 6.84
N MET A 86 -39.73 9.99 6.16
CA MET A 86 -40.19 11.29 5.66
C MET A 86 -41.31 11.14 4.62
N GLY A 87 -41.23 10.15 3.73
CA GLY A 87 -42.28 9.86 2.75
C GLY A 87 -43.56 9.21 3.31
N ARG A 88 -43.55 8.79 4.58
CA ARG A 88 -44.75 8.30 5.29
C ARG A 88 -45.40 9.36 6.19
N ILE A 89 -44.73 10.49 6.40
CA ILE A 89 -45.23 11.60 7.24
C ILE A 89 -46.02 12.63 6.39
N THR A 90 -45.92 12.57 5.07
CA THR A 90 -46.81 13.24 4.10
C THR A 90 -47.98 12.36 3.71
#